data_AF-A0A0F8XJB6-F1
#
_entry.id   AF-A0A0F8XJB6-F1
#
_cell.length_a   1.000
_cell.length_b   1.000
_cell.length_c   1.000
_cell.angle_alpha   90.00
_cell.angle_beta   90.00
_cell.angle_gamma   90.00
#
_symmetry.space_group_name_H-M   'P 1'
#
loop_
_entity.id
_entity.type
_entity.pdbx_description
1 polymer ?
#
loop_
_entity_poly.entity_id
_entity_poly.type
_entity_poly.pdbx_seq_one_letter_code
_entity_poly.pdbx_strand_id
1 'polypeptide(L)'
;MQRKQRDIIKYIAIVILLVLCWLEQFNGYIMAFLDQALVQSSLVYASARSVNGIISLLQSAEVGIGIASIAPAQLLDPVNDLAEYIADAMRMSLGSLFIQRILFTISSGVFFSSLFTASAIGYLLCDHFGYLKQLTGKLLASLILVRFLIPLVVLST
;
A
#
# COMPACT_ATOMS: atom_id res chain seq x y z
N MET A 1 -25.65 -31.07 9.80
CA MET A 1 -25.62 -29.65 10.19
C MET A 1 -24.36 -28.89 9.74
N GLN A 2 -23.15 -29.44 9.94
CA GLN A 2 -21.88 -28.73 9.66
C GLN A 2 -21.71 -28.25 8.20
N ARG A 3 -22.16 -29.02 7.20
CA ARG A 3 -22.04 -28.64 5.77
C ARG A 3 -22.90 -27.42 5.42
N LYS A 4 -24.16 -27.40 5.88
CA LYS A 4 -25.11 -26.29 5.66
C LYS A 4 -24.63 -24.98 6.33
N GLN A 5 -24.03 -25.06 7.51
CA GLN A 5 -23.44 -23.89 8.17
C GLN A 5 -22.23 -23.33 7.43
N ARG A 6 -21.34 -24.19 6.91
CA ARG A 6 -20.19 -23.76 6.09
C ARG A 6 -20.62 -23.00 4.84
N ASP A 7 -21.69 -23.42 4.19
CA ASP A 7 -22.14 -22.77 2.96
C ASP A 7 -22.82 -21.42 3.24
N ILE A 8 -23.57 -21.30 4.35
CA ILE A 8 -24.12 -20.00 4.81
C ILE A 8 -23.00 -18.99 5.07
N ILE A 9 -21.94 -19.38 5.80
CA ILE A 9 -20.82 -18.48 6.12
C ILE A 9 -20.16 -17.96 4.83
N LYS A 10 -19.93 -18.84 3.84
CA LYS A 10 -19.33 -18.44 2.56
C LYS A 10 -20.20 -17.42 1.82
N TYR A 11 -21.50 -17.66 1.72
CA TYR A 11 -22.39 -16.73 1.02
C TYR A 11 -22.45 -15.38 1.71
N ILE A 12 -22.54 -15.36 3.05
CA ILE A 12 -22.46 -14.13 3.83
C ILE A 12 -21.15 -13.39 3.55
N ALA A 13 -20.02 -14.09 3.55
CA ALA A 13 -18.72 -13.49 3.25
C ALA A 13 -18.66 -12.88 1.85
N ILE A 14 -19.18 -13.57 0.83
CA ILE A 14 -19.24 -13.05 -0.55
C ILE A 14 -20.11 -11.79 -0.62
N VAL A 15 -21.26 -11.78 0.05
CA VAL A 15 -22.15 -10.61 0.09
C VAL A 15 -21.45 -9.43 0.77
N ILE A 16 -20.76 -9.66 1.89
CA ILE A 16 -19.98 -8.62 2.56
C ILE A 16 -18.90 -8.06 1.63
N LEU A 17 -18.15 -8.91 0.93
CA LEU A 17 -17.12 -8.47 -0.03
C LEU A 17 -17.74 -7.67 -1.19
N LEU A 18 -18.92 -8.04 -1.68
CA LEU A 18 -19.63 -7.28 -2.71
C LEU A 18 -20.03 -5.89 -2.21
N VAL A 19 -20.56 -5.80 -0.99
CA VAL A 19 -20.91 -4.52 -0.37
C VAL A 19 -19.66 -3.65 -0.22
N LEU A 20 -18.57 -4.19 0.34
CA LEU A 20 -17.31 -3.47 0.52
C LEU A 20 -16.70 -3.03 -0.82
N CYS A 21 -16.82 -3.84 -1.88
CA CYS A 21 -16.31 -3.52 -3.21
C CYS A 21 -16.90 -2.22 -3.76
N TRP A 22 -18.19 -1.97 -3.53
CA TRP A 22 -18.90 -0.79 -4.02
C TRP A 22 -19.04 0.33 -3.00
N LEU A 23 -18.69 0.08 -1.73
CA LEU A 23 -18.80 1.08 -0.68
C LEU A 23 -17.78 2.21 -0.90
N GLU A 24 -18.26 3.36 -1.34
CA GLU A 24 -17.42 4.53 -1.63
C GLU A 24 -16.61 4.98 -0.42
N GLN A 25 -17.19 4.90 0.79
CA GLN A 25 -16.50 5.24 2.03
C GLN A 25 -15.30 4.33 2.30
N PHE A 26 -15.44 3.03 2.03
CA PHE A 26 -14.34 2.08 2.20
C PHE A 26 -13.21 2.36 1.20
N ASN A 27 -13.56 2.51 -0.08
CA ASN A 27 -12.58 2.82 -1.11
C ASN A 27 -11.89 4.19 -0.88
N GLY A 28 -12.66 5.18 -0.45
CA GLY A 28 -12.18 6.52 -0.12
C GLY A 28 -11.22 6.50 1.07
N TYR A 29 -11.51 5.71 2.12
CA TYR A 29 -10.62 5.54 3.26
C TYR A 29 -9.26 4.96 2.84
N ILE A 30 -9.24 3.91 2.02
CA ILE A 30 -7.99 3.30 1.54
C ILE A 30 -7.20 4.28 0.66
N MET A 31 -7.86 5.00 -0.26
CA MET A 31 -7.18 6.03 -1.07
C MET A 31 -6.60 7.15 -0.20
N ALA A 32 -7.38 7.67 0.75
CA ALA A 32 -6.94 8.75 1.63
C ALA A 32 -5.73 8.33 2.48
N PHE A 33 -5.73 7.10 3.00
CA PHE A 33 -4.58 6.56 3.71
C PHE A 33 -3.33 6.51 2.83
N LEU A 34 -3.43 5.98 1.61
CA LEU A 34 -2.30 5.86 0.69
C LEU A 34 -1.76 7.24 0.28
N ASP A 35 -2.64 8.19 -0.04
CA ASP A 35 -2.25 9.55 -0.40
C ASP A 35 -1.60 10.28 0.79
N GLN A 36 -2.14 10.12 2.00
CA GLN A 36 -1.55 10.70 3.21
C GLN A 36 -0.17 10.11 3.51
N ALA A 37 -0.02 8.79 3.42
CA ALA A 37 1.25 8.11 3.61
C ALA A 37 2.30 8.58 2.59
N LEU A 38 1.91 8.73 1.32
CA LEU A 38 2.79 9.26 0.27
C LEU A 38 3.27 10.68 0.57
N VAL A 39 2.36 11.57 0.99
CA VAL A 39 2.70 12.95 1.34
C VAL A 39 3.64 12.98 2.54
N GLN A 40 3.33 12.24 3.59
CA GLN A 40 4.16 12.19 4.81
C GLN A 40 5.55 11.64 4.52
N SER A 41 5.66 10.50 3.83
CA SER A 41 6.95 9.93 3.46
C SER A 41 7.75 10.86 2.54
N SER A 42 7.08 11.60 1.64
CA SER A 42 7.75 12.57 0.75
C SER A 42 8.30 13.76 1.53
N LEU A 43 7.52 14.29 2.49
CA LEU A 43 7.96 15.39 3.35
C LEU A 43 9.15 14.99 4.22
N VAL A 44 9.11 13.80 4.83
CA VAL A 44 10.22 13.27 5.64
C VAL A 44 11.45 13.04 4.76
N TYR A 45 11.29 12.42 3.58
CA TYR A 45 12.37 12.22 2.62
C TYR A 45 13.05 13.53 2.21
N ALA A 46 12.26 14.52 1.81
CA ALA A 46 12.77 15.83 1.39
C ALA A 46 13.51 16.52 2.53
N SER A 47 12.92 16.52 3.73
CA SER A 47 13.52 17.13 4.92
C SER A 47 14.87 16.47 5.27
N ALA A 48 14.92 15.15 5.27
CA ALA A 48 16.14 14.40 5.55
C ALA A 48 17.23 14.69 4.51
N ARG A 49 16.86 14.74 3.21
CA ARG A 49 17.81 15.08 2.15
C ARG A 49 18.31 16.52 2.23
N SER A 50 17.45 17.47 2.62
CA SER A 50 17.86 18.86 2.88
C SER A 50 18.86 18.94 4.03
N VAL A 51 18.63 18.22 5.13
CA VAL A 51 19.57 18.18 6.27
C VAL A 51 20.91 17.59 5.84
N ASN A 52 20.92 16.43 5.18
CA ASN A 52 22.12 15.79 4.64
C ASN A 52 22.89 16.75 3.69
N GLY A 53 22.18 17.48 2.83
CA GLY A 53 22.78 18.49 1.94
C GLY A 53 23.41 19.67 2.68
N ILE A 54 22.72 20.24 3.69
CA ILE A 54 23.25 21.36 4.48
C ILE A 54 24.51 20.94 5.26
N ILE A 55 24.49 19.76 5.90
CA ILE A 55 25.65 19.24 6.63
C ILE A 55 26.84 19.02 5.69
N SER A 56 26.61 18.42 4.51
CA SER A 56 27.66 18.19 3.51
C SER A 56 28.31 19.49 3.03
N LEU A 57 27.54 20.58 2.91
CA LEU A 57 28.07 21.90 2.53
C LEU A 57 28.93 22.51 3.64
N LEU A 58 28.52 22.40 4.91
CA LEU A 58 29.31 22.87 6.05
C LEU A 58 30.63 22.11 6.16
N GLN A 59 30.59 20.78 6.04
CA GLN A 59 31.78 19.93 6.04
C GLN A 59 32.73 20.27 4.88
N SER A 60 32.19 20.52 3.68
CA SER A 60 32.99 20.91 2.50
C SER A 60 33.66 22.28 2.67
N ALA A 61 32.99 23.24 3.32
CA ALA A 61 33.53 24.57 3.57
C ALA A 61 34.67 24.56 4.61
N GLU A 62 34.57 23.73 5.66
CA GLU A 62 35.61 23.59 6.69
C GLU A 62 36.93 23.05 6.11
N VAL A 63 36.85 22.04 5.23
CA VAL A 63 38.03 21.47 4.54
C VAL A 63 38.72 22.52 3.66
N GLY A 64 37.97 23.42 3.03
CA GLY A 64 38.50 24.48 2.17
C GLY A 64 39.21 25.63 2.91
N ILE A 65 38.90 25.86 4.18
CA ILE A 65 39.43 26.99 4.98
C ILE A 65 40.68 26.57 5.80
N GLY A 66 41.02 25.27 5.87
CA GLY A 66 42.27 24.79 6.46
C GLY A 66 42.37 25.00 7.98
N ILE A 67 41.24 25.15 8.68
CA ILE A 67 41.21 25.30 10.14
C ILE A 67 41.64 23.97 10.77
N ALA A 68 42.85 23.93 11.32
CA ALA A 68 43.36 22.78 12.03
C ALA A 68 42.60 22.56 13.35
N SER A 69 42.23 21.30 13.58
CA SER A 69 42.22 20.58 14.87
C SER A 69 41.07 20.72 15.88
N ILE A 70 39.96 21.36 15.55
CA ILE A 70 38.67 20.97 16.14
C ILE A 70 37.81 20.57 14.96
N ALA A 71 37.36 19.33 14.88
CA ALA A 71 36.59 18.80 13.75
C ALA A 71 35.09 18.80 14.08
N PRO A 72 34.38 19.96 14.07
CA PRO A 72 32.92 19.97 14.18
C PRO A 72 32.28 19.12 13.09
N ALA A 73 32.92 18.96 11.93
CA ALA A 73 32.54 18.00 10.90
C ALA A 73 32.25 16.58 11.43
N GLN A 74 33.14 16.01 12.26
CA GLN A 74 32.95 14.64 12.80
C GLN A 74 31.85 14.58 13.86
N LEU A 75 31.55 15.70 14.53
CA LEU A 75 30.42 15.77 15.46
C LEU A 75 29.08 15.81 14.72
N LEU A 76 29.07 16.21 13.45
CA LEU A 76 27.87 16.26 12.61
C LEU A 76 27.60 14.93 11.89
N ASP A 77 28.59 14.04 11.79
CA ASP A 77 28.46 12.73 11.12
C ASP A 77 27.27 11.90 11.63
N PRO A 78 27.01 11.76 12.95
CA PRO A 78 25.86 10.99 13.43
C PRO A 78 24.51 11.52 12.92
N VAL A 79 24.39 12.84 12.76
CA VAL A 79 23.16 13.46 12.25
C VAL A 79 23.05 13.26 10.74
N ASN A 80 24.17 13.35 10.02
CA ASN A 80 24.23 13.08 8.59
C ASN A 80 23.83 11.63 8.27
N ASP A 81 24.37 10.67 9.00
CA ASP A 81 24.10 9.23 8.82
C ASP A 81 22.63 8.91 9.09
N LEU A 82 22.03 9.50 10.13
CA LEU A 82 20.60 9.37 10.41
C LEU A 82 19.75 9.97 9.30
N ALA A 83 20.13 11.15 8.79
CA ALA A 83 19.42 11.79 7.69
C ALA A 83 19.48 10.95 6.41
N GLU A 84 20.64 10.36 6.10
CA GLU A 84 20.80 9.44 4.98
C GLU A 84 19.96 8.16 5.16
N TYR A 85 20.03 7.53 6.33
CA TYR A 85 19.24 6.34 6.65
C TYR A 85 17.72 6.58 6.54
N ILE A 86 17.24 7.70 7.06
CA ILE A 86 15.83 8.09 6.97
C ILE A 86 15.44 8.34 5.52
N ALA A 87 16.29 9.05 4.75
CA ALA A 87 16.03 9.31 3.35
C ALA A 87 15.94 8.00 2.54
N ASP A 88 16.85 7.05 2.75
CA ASP A 88 16.83 5.77 2.06
C ASP A 88 15.62 4.91 2.45
N ALA A 89 15.28 4.86 3.74
CA ALA A 89 14.09 4.16 4.21
C ALA A 89 12.80 4.76 3.60
N MET A 90 12.68 6.09 3.60
CA MET A 90 11.53 6.76 2.99
C MET A 90 11.49 6.58 1.47
N ARG A 91 12.64 6.55 0.80
CA ARG A 91 12.71 6.29 -0.65
C ARG A 91 12.12 4.91 -0.99
N MET A 92 12.45 3.88 -0.22
CA MET A 92 11.87 2.54 -0.40
C MET A 92 10.36 2.54 -0.11
N SER A 93 9.95 3.21 0.98
CA SER A 93 8.54 3.35 1.34
C SER A 93 7.72 4.04 0.24
N LEU A 94 8.21 5.17 -0.28
CA LEU A 94 7.59 5.90 -1.38
C LEU A 94 7.39 5.01 -2.60
N GLY A 95 8.42 4.27 -3.01
CA GLY A 95 8.31 3.32 -4.13
C GLY A 95 7.20 2.29 -3.91
N SER A 96 7.15 1.70 -2.72
CA SER A 96 6.11 0.73 -2.35
C SER A 96 4.70 1.36 -2.36
N LEU A 97 4.53 2.50 -1.69
CA LEU A 97 3.25 3.22 -1.60
C LEU A 97 2.74 3.66 -2.97
N PHE A 98 3.62 4.10 -3.88
CA PHE A 98 3.25 4.45 -5.25
C PHE A 98 2.69 3.25 -6.00
N ILE A 99 3.34 2.09 -5.91
CA ILE A 99 2.86 0.85 -6.52
C ILE A 99 1.50 0.47 -5.94
N GLN A 100 1.36 0.51 -4.61
CA GLN A 100 0.11 0.18 -3.93
C GLN A 100 -1.04 1.10 -4.37
N ARG A 101 -0.80 2.42 -4.47
CA ARG A 101 -1.78 3.40 -4.97
C ARG A 101 -2.23 3.12 -6.40
N ILE A 102 -1.29 2.84 -7.31
CA ILE A 102 -1.61 2.53 -8.70
C ILE A 102 -2.43 1.24 -8.78
N LEU A 103 -1.99 0.18 -8.10
CA LEU A 103 -2.68 -1.10 -8.07
C LEU A 103 -4.10 -0.96 -7.50
N PHE A 104 -4.26 -0.19 -6.41
CA PHE A 104 -5.58 0.05 -5.83
C PHE A 104 -6.48 0.86 -6.75
N THR A 105 -5.97 1.90 -7.41
CA THR A 105 -6.74 2.70 -8.38
C THR A 105 -7.26 1.84 -9.53
N ILE A 106 -6.43 0.92 -10.03
CA ILE A 106 -6.84 -0.03 -11.09
C ILE A 106 -7.90 -1.00 -10.56
N SER A 107 -7.68 -1.58 -9.38
CA SER A 107 -8.58 -2.60 -8.83
C SER A 107 -9.90 -2.02 -8.31
N SER A 108 -9.93 -0.76 -7.88
CA SER A 108 -11.13 -0.05 -7.44
C SER A 108 -11.93 0.58 -8.58
N GLY A 109 -11.42 0.53 -9.82
CA GLY A 109 -12.12 1.04 -10.98
C GLY A 109 -13.47 0.34 -11.20
N VAL A 110 -14.42 1.06 -11.80
CA VAL A 110 -15.78 0.55 -12.07
C VAL A 110 -15.74 -0.72 -12.93
N PHE A 111 -14.83 -0.78 -13.91
CA PHE A 111 -14.63 -1.95 -14.77
C PHE A 111 -14.27 -3.20 -13.96
N PHE A 112 -13.27 -3.08 -13.07
CA PHE A 112 -12.81 -4.19 -12.25
C PHE A 112 -13.85 -4.58 -11.19
N SER A 113 -14.51 -3.61 -10.56
CA SER A 113 -15.60 -3.83 -9.60
C SER A 113 -16.81 -4.53 -10.23
N SER A 114 -17.13 -4.20 -11.48
CA SER A 114 -18.17 -4.88 -12.26
C SER A 114 -17.77 -6.31 -12.61
N LEU A 115 -16.52 -6.53 -13.03
CA LEU A 115 -15.98 -7.87 -13.32
C LEU A 115 -15.98 -8.76 -12.06
N PHE A 116 -15.59 -8.20 -10.91
CA PHE A 116 -15.67 -8.86 -9.61
C PHE A 116 -17.11 -9.27 -9.27
N THR A 117 -18.06 -8.35 -9.46
CA THR A 117 -19.48 -8.59 -9.21
C THR A 117 -20.04 -9.69 -10.10
N ALA A 118 -19.71 -9.66 -11.40
CA ALA A 118 -20.11 -10.70 -12.36
C ALA A 118 -19.52 -12.07 -11.99
N SER A 119 -18.26 -12.12 -11.56
CA SER A 119 -17.61 -13.36 -11.12
C SER A 119 -18.26 -13.92 -9.84
N ALA A 120 -18.62 -13.06 -8.88
CA ALA A 120 -19.31 -13.47 -7.66
C ALA A 120 -20.70 -14.05 -7.97
N ILE A 121 -21.49 -13.38 -8.80
CA ILE A 121 -22.82 -13.89 -9.23
C ILE A 121 -22.66 -15.20 -9.99
N GLY A 122 -21.71 -15.27 -10.93
CA GLY A 122 -21.41 -16.49 -11.69
C GLY A 122 -21.03 -17.66 -10.79
N TYR A 123 -20.23 -17.41 -9.75
CA TYR A 123 -19.91 -18.43 -8.75
C TYR A 123 -21.15 -18.89 -7.96
N LEU A 124 -22.00 -17.98 -7.48
CA LEU A 124 -23.23 -18.32 -6.75
C LEU A 124 -24.19 -19.17 -7.59
N LEU A 125 -24.38 -18.82 -8.87
CA LEU A 125 -25.21 -19.59 -9.81
C LEU A 125 -24.61 -20.97 -10.08
N CYS A 126 -23.33 -21.05 -10.42
CA CYS A 126 -22.64 -22.32 -10.67
C CYS A 126 -22.62 -23.24 -9.44
N ASP A 127 -22.51 -22.66 -8.24
CA ASP A 127 -22.57 -23.43 -7.01
C ASP A 127 -23.96 -24.02 -6.75
N HIS A 128 -25.02 -23.26 -7.08
CA HIS A 128 -26.41 -23.74 -7.00
C HIS A 128 -26.74 -24.83 -8.02
N PHE A 129 -26.34 -24.64 -9.29
CA PHE A 129 -26.66 -25.57 -10.39
C PHE A 129 -25.68 -26.74 -10.56
N GLY A 130 -24.54 -26.74 -9.86
CA GLY A 130 -23.61 -27.86 -9.87
C GLY A 130 -22.53 -27.84 -10.97
N TYR A 131 -22.49 -26.82 -11.83
CA TYR A 131 -21.61 -26.76 -13.00
C TYR A 131 -20.34 -25.95 -12.77
N LEU A 132 -19.20 -26.40 -13.33
CA LEU A 132 -17.91 -25.66 -13.43
C LEU A 132 -17.39 -24.98 -12.14
N LYS A 133 -17.75 -25.49 -10.96
CA LYS A 133 -17.45 -24.89 -9.65
C LYS A 133 -15.98 -24.56 -9.42
N GLN A 134 -15.07 -25.38 -9.97
CA GLN A 134 -13.63 -25.21 -9.76
C GLN A 134 -13.04 -24.07 -10.59
N LEU A 135 -13.58 -23.80 -11.78
CA LEU A 135 -13.12 -22.68 -12.62
C LEU A 135 -13.64 -21.35 -12.07
N THR A 136 -14.94 -21.26 -11.78
CA THR A 136 -15.55 -20.04 -11.23
C THR A 136 -15.00 -19.69 -9.86
N GLY A 137 -14.72 -20.68 -9.01
CA GLY A 137 -14.09 -20.47 -7.72
C GLY A 137 -12.64 -19.95 -7.82
N LYS A 138 -11.84 -20.47 -8.76
CA LYS A 138 -10.47 -19.96 -9.00
C LYS A 138 -10.48 -18.53 -9.52
N LEU A 139 -11.37 -18.21 -10.47
CA LEU A 139 -11.55 -16.86 -10.99
C LEU A 139 -11.96 -15.89 -9.88
N LEU A 140 -12.99 -16.24 -9.10
CA LEU A 140 -13.45 -15.41 -7.98
C LEU A 140 -12.32 -15.19 -6.96
N ALA A 141 -11.61 -16.24 -6.56
CA ALA A 141 -10.49 -16.14 -5.61
C ALA A 141 -9.38 -15.20 -6.13
N SER A 142 -9.05 -15.28 -7.42
CA SER A 142 -8.05 -14.41 -8.03
C SER A 142 -8.49 -12.93 -8.04
N LEU A 143 -9.76 -12.66 -8.33
CA LEU A 143 -10.30 -11.30 -8.32
C LEU A 143 -10.45 -10.75 -6.89
N ILE A 144 -10.81 -11.59 -5.92
CA ILE A 144 -10.79 -11.22 -4.49
C ILE A 144 -9.38 -10.77 -4.12
N LEU A 145 -8.36 -11.57 -4.46
CA LEU A 145 -6.98 -11.25 -4.16
C LEU A 145 -6.59 -9.90 -4.77
N VAL A 146 -6.79 -9.71 -6.07
CA VAL A 146 -6.42 -8.46 -6.73
C VAL A 146 -7.20 -7.25 -6.17
N ARG A 147 -8.49 -7.43 -5.83
CA ARG A 147 -9.34 -6.34 -5.32
C ARG A 147 -8.98 -5.93 -3.88
N PHE A 148 -8.72 -6.91 -3.02
CA PHE A 148 -8.63 -6.72 -1.57
C PHE A 148 -7.21 -6.85 -1.01
N LEU A 149 -6.20 -7.14 -1.85
CA LEU A 149 -4.80 -7.18 -1.40
C LEU A 149 -4.37 -5.86 -0.78
N ILE A 150 -4.55 -4.74 -1.49
CA ILE A 150 -4.13 -3.42 -0.98
C ILE A 150 -4.94 -2.99 0.24
N PRO A 151 -6.29 -3.09 0.25
CA PRO A 151 -7.05 -2.84 1.46
C PRO A 151 -6.62 -3.67 2.67
N LEU A 152 -6.26 -4.95 2.47
CA LEU A 152 -5.78 -5.80 3.55
C LEU A 152 -4.43 -5.35 4.10
N VAL A 153 -3.49 -4.97 3.23
CA VAL A 153 -2.19 -4.42 3.64
C VAL A 153 -2.38 -3.14 4.46
N VAL A 154 -3.22 -2.22 3.97
CA VAL A 154 -3.53 -0.96 4.66
C VAL A 154 -4.19 -1.19 6.01
N LEU A 155 -5.14 -2.11 6.11
CA LEU A 155 -5.81 -2.42 7.38
C LEU A 155 -4.92 -3.17 8.38
N SER A 156 -3.83 -3.78 7.92
CA SER A 156 -2.88 -4.49 8.78
C SER A 156 -1.79 -3.62 9.37
N THR A 157 -1.66 -2.38 8.89
CA THR A 157 -0.63 -1.40 9.29
C THR A 157 -1.24 -0.40 10.27
#